data_AF-A0A2G6Q4Y5-F1
#
_entry.id   AF-A0A2G6Q4Y5-F1
#
_cell.length_a   1.000
_cell.length_b   1.000
_cell.length_c   1.000
_cell.angle_alpha   90.00
_cell.angle_beta   90.00
_cell.angle_gamma   90.00
#
_symmetry.space_group_name_H-M   'P 1'
#
loop_
_entity.id
_entity.type
_entity.pdbx_description
1 polymer ?
#
loop_
_entity_poly.entity_id
_entity_poly.type
_entity_poly.pdbx_seq_one_letter_code
_entity_poly.pdbx_strand_id
1 'polypeptide(L)' 'IFKTEFVRGRHFASLEELTLELNDYVNWFNNVRIHGTLGYLSLVQYRQEYLKKIV' A
#
# COMPACT_ATOMS: atom_id res chain seq x y z
N ILE A 1 5.92 -3.94 -5.92
CA ILE A 1 6.49 -2.77 -6.62
C ILE A 1 6.29 -1.57 -5.71
N PHE A 2 7.38 -0.91 -5.32
CA PHE A 2 7.31 0.30 -4.51
C PHE A 2 6.91 1.49 -5.38
N LYS A 3 6.06 2.35 -4.85
CA LYS A 3 5.48 3.45 -5.58
C LYS A 3 6.35 4.70 -5.42
N THR A 4 6.82 5.25 -6.54
CA THR A 4 7.71 6.43 -6.52
C THR A 4 7.00 7.67 -5.98
N GLU A 5 5.67 7.72 -5.99
CA GLU A 5 4.92 8.84 -5.39
C GLU A 5 5.20 9.04 -3.89
N PHE A 6 5.64 7.99 -3.17
CA PHE A 6 5.98 8.13 -1.76
C PHE A 6 7.24 8.99 -1.53
N VAL A 7 8.24 8.91 -2.42
CA VAL A 7 9.54 9.60 -2.26
C VAL A 7 9.71 10.82 -3.15
N ARG A 8 8.89 10.97 -4.19
CA ARG A 8 9.12 11.99 -5.24
C ARG A 8 9.03 13.40 -4.67
N GLY A 9 10.16 14.12 -4.68
CA GLY A 9 10.25 15.51 -4.23
C GLY A 9 10.19 15.69 -2.71
N ARG A 10 10.36 14.62 -1.94
CA ARG A 10 10.34 14.65 -0.48
C ARG A 10 11.75 14.54 0.09
N HIS A 11 11.96 15.23 1.19
CA HIS A 11 13.14 15.10 2.03
C HIS A 11 12.68 14.72 3.43
N PHE A 12 13.32 13.73 4.03
CA PHE A 12 13.04 13.27 5.40
C PHE A 12 14.16 13.80 6.29
N ALA A 13 13.80 14.39 7.43
CA ALA A 13 14.72 14.95 8.41
C ALA A 13 15.47 13.86 9.19
N SER A 14 14.90 12.65 9.29
CA SER A 14 15.54 11.52 9.96
C SER A 14 15.09 10.17 9.39
N LEU A 15 15.86 9.13 9.73
CA LEU A 15 15.47 7.74 9.45
C LEU A 15 14.19 7.33 10.20
N GLU A 16 13.98 7.89 11.39
CA GLU A 16 12.79 7.63 12.19
C GLU A 16 11.53 8.17 11.51
N GLU A 17 11.57 9.41 11.01
CA GLU A 17 10.47 10.00 10.24
C GLU A 17 10.18 9.18 8.97
N LEU A 18 11.22 8.84 8.21
CA LEU A 18 11.08 7.99 7.02
C LEU A 18 10.40 6.66 7.37
N THR A 19 10.81 6.03 8.48
CA THR A 19 10.28 4.72 8.89
C THR A 19 8.82 4.81 9.30
N LEU A 20 8.47 5.82 10.10
CA LEU A 20 7.10 6.06 10.56
C LEU A 20 6.16 6.24 9.37
N GLU A 21 6.49 7.17 8.48
CA GLU A 21 5.65 7.45 7.32
C GLU A 21 5.61 6.31 6.31
N LEU A 22 6.70 5.56 6.16
CA LEU A 22 6.73 4.39 5.31
C LEU A 22 5.76 3.33 5.81
N ASN A 23 5.71 3.11 7.13
CA ASN A 23 4.76 2.16 7.73
C ASN A 23 3.32 2.59 7.46
N ASP A 24 3.01 3.88 7.61
CA ASP A 24 1.68 4.42 7.30
C ASP A 24 1.35 4.29 5.82
N TYR A 25 2.29 4.60 4.93
CA TYR A 25 2.12 4.45 3.49
C TYR A 25 1.84 3.00 3.09
N VAL A 26 2.62 2.06 3.63
CA VAL A 26 2.46 0.62 3.36
C VAL A 26 1.10 0.13 3.87
N ASN A 27 0.69 0.56 5.07
CA ASN A 27 -0.61 0.21 5.63
C ASN A 27 -1.75 0.76 4.77
N TRP A 28 -1.70 2.04 4.40
CA TRP A 28 -2.67 2.66 3.52
C TRP A 28 -2.74 1.95 2.17
N PHE A 29 -1.60 1.70 1.52
CA PHE A 29 -1.55 1.06 0.21
C PHE A 29 -2.13 -0.35 0.22
N ASN A 30 -1.81 -1.15 1.23
CA ASN A 30 -2.22 -2.55 1.28
C ASN A 30 -3.68 -2.74 1.74
N ASN A 31 -4.10 -1.96 2.74
CA ASN A 31 -5.37 -2.20 3.43
C ASN A 31 -6.48 -1.21 3.04
N VAL A 32 -6.12 0.04 2.72
CA VAL A 32 -7.10 1.14 2.53
C VAL A 32 -7.26 1.54 1.07
N ARG A 33 -6.18 1.59 0.29
CA ARG A 33 -6.18 2.05 -1.10
C ARG A 33 -6.99 1.08 -1.96
N ILE A 34 -8.06 1.58 -2.57
CA ILE A 34 -8.86 0.84 -3.54
C ILE A 34 -8.25 0.94 -4.93
N HIS A 35 -8.26 -0.17 -5.67
CA HIS A 35 -7.71 -0.26 -7.01
C HIS A 35 -8.78 -0.64 -8.02
N GLY A 36 -9.06 0.23 -9.00
CA GLY A 36 -10.05 -0.06 -10.04
C GLY A 36 -9.75 -1.35 -10.83
N THR A 37 -8.48 -1.62 -11.10
CA THR A 37 -8.04 -2.88 -11.76
C THR A 37 -8.23 -4.12 -10.90
N LEU A 38 -8.42 -3.97 -9.58
CA LEU A 38 -8.74 -5.07 -8.66
C LEU A 38 -10.24 -5.14 -8.34
N GLY A 39 -11.10 -4.50 -9.15
CA GLY A 39 -12.54 -4.46 -8.91
C GLY A 39 -12.92 -3.60 -7.71
N TYR A 40 -12.21 -2.48 -7.50
CA TYR A 40 -12.40 -1.56 -6.37
C TYR A 40 -12.12 -2.17 -4.99
N LEU A 41 -11.29 -3.21 -4.95
CA LEU A 41 -10.79 -3.81 -3.72
C LEU A 41 -9.42 -3.24 -3.35
N SER A 42 -9.10 -3.29 -2.05
CA SER A 42 -7.72 -3.16 -1.59
C SER A 42 -6.90 -4.40 -1.94
N LEU A 43 -5.58 -4.28 -1.89
CA LEU A 43 -4.70 -5.40 -2.25
C LEU A 43 -4.92 -6.62 -1.33
N VAL A 44 -5.10 -6.37 -0.04
CA VAL A 44 -5.40 -7.43 0.94
C VAL A 44 -6.77 -8.04 0.67
N GLN A 45 -7.81 -7.24 0.45
CA GLN A 45 -9.14 -7.74 0.11
C GLN A 45 -9.11 -8.61 -1.16
N TYR A 46 -8.46 -8.13 -2.21
CA TYR A 46 -8.30 -8.86 -3.46
C TYR A 46 -7.61 -10.22 -3.23
N ARG A 47 -6.55 -10.26 -2.43
CA ARG A 47 -5.88 -11.53 -2.07
C ARG A 47 -6.82 -12.48 -1.34
N GLN A 48 -7.59 -11.99 -0.38
CA GLN A 48 -8.54 -12.82 0.36
C GLN A 48 -9.63 -13.39 -0.56
N GLU A 49 -10.21 -12.57 -1.43
CA GLU A 49 -11.21 -13.01 -2.40
C GLU A 49 -10.63 -13.98 -3.44
N TYR A 50 -9.38 -13.77 -3.87
CA TYR A 50 -8.71 -14.68 -4.79
C TYR A 50 -8.40 -16.04 -4.15
N LEU A 51 -7.94 -16.06 -2.89
CA LEU A 51 -7.69 -17.30 -2.16
C LEU A 51 -8.97 -18.12 -1.94
N LYS A 52 -10.10 -17.47 -1.63
CA LYS A 52 -11.41 -18.14 -1.52
C LYS A 52 -11.87 -18.82 -2.82
N LYS A 53 -11.42 -18.33 -3.98
CA LYS A 53 -11.77 -18.93 -5.29
C LYS A 53 -10.92 -20.14 -5.64
N ILE A 54 -9.74 -20.27 -5.01
CA ILE A 54 -8.82 -21.39 -5.26
C ILE A 54 -9.13 -22.59 -4.35
N VAL A 55 -9.67 -22.32 -3.16
CA VAL A 55 -10.06 -23.34 -2.16
C VAL A 55 -11.45 -23.89 -2.44
#